data_AF-G0QCH7-F1
#
_entry.id   AF-G0QCH7-F1
#
_cell.length_a   1.000
_cell.length_b   1.000
_cell.length_c   1.000
_cell.angle_alpha   90.00
_cell.angle_beta   90.00
_cell.angle_gamma   90.00
#
_symmetry.space_group_name_H-M   'P 1'
#
loop_
_entity.id
_entity.type
_entity.pdbx_description
1 polymer ?
#
loop_
_entity_poly.entity_id
_entity_poly.type
_entity_poly.pdbx_seq_one_letter_code
_entity_poly.pdbx_strand_id
1 'polypeptide(L)'
;MGLKNLVFRLTPLGRAHLEVERYIEDADQEDLDAYRESLSYYRESKLVHMGVRVLLYAGIITSVAAIFGLPQVEILQMAASYIGTTLLLVLYGTTAYVKMIRREDYHVKREILLSHAAQNQK
;
A
#
# COMPACT_ATOMS: atom_id res chain seq x y z
N MET A 1 -9.51 16.92 -17.44
CA MET A 1 -8.61 16.30 -16.43
C MET A 1 -9.46 15.91 -15.22
N GLY A 2 -9.57 14.62 -14.89
CA GLY A 2 -10.51 14.16 -13.85
C GLY A 2 -10.04 14.43 -12.41
N LEU A 3 -10.98 14.62 -11.48
CA LEU A 3 -10.75 14.89 -10.05
C LEU A 3 -9.76 13.91 -9.39
N LYS A 4 -9.79 12.63 -9.81
CA LYS A 4 -8.89 11.57 -9.34
C LYS A 4 -7.40 11.87 -9.59
N ASN A 5 -7.07 12.46 -10.74
CA ASN A 5 -5.68 12.82 -11.07
C ASN A 5 -5.17 13.98 -10.21
N LEU A 6 -6.06 14.91 -9.87
CA LEU A 6 -5.71 16.08 -9.07
C LEU A 6 -5.40 15.68 -7.63
N VAL A 7 -6.23 14.80 -7.06
CA VAL A 7 -5.99 14.21 -5.73
C VAL A 7 -4.71 13.37 -5.71
N PHE A 8 -4.45 12.58 -6.77
CA PHE A 8 -3.23 11.79 -6.85
C PHE A 8 -1.96 12.66 -6.87
N ARG A 9 -1.93 13.73 -7.68
CA ARG A 9 -0.80 14.68 -7.79
C ARG A 9 -0.42 15.35 -6.47
N LEU A 10 -1.37 15.51 -5.55
CA LEU A 10 -1.12 16.08 -4.22
C LEU A 10 -0.42 15.09 -3.26
N THR A 11 -0.49 13.79 -3.54
CA THR A 11 0.20 12.77 -2.73
C THR A 11 1.71 12.77 -3.00
N PRO A 12 2.54 12.32 -2.04
CA PRO A 12 3.99 12.17 -2.27
C PRO A 12 4.31 11.32 -3.50
N LEU A 13 3.50 10.29 -3.78
CA LEU A 13 3.62 9.46 -5.00
C LEU A 13 3.29 10.23 -6.27
N GLY A 14 2.26 11.07 -6.24
CA GLY A 14 1.90 11.90 -7.38
C GLY A 14 2.96 12.94 -7.70
N ARG A 15 3.58 13.54 -6.67
CA ARG A 15 4.72 14.45 -6.86
C ARG A 15 5.93 13.74 -7.46
N ALA A 16 6.27 12.56 -6.95
CA ALA A 16 7.36 11.75 -7.50
C ALA A 16 7.08 11.28 -8.94
N HIS A 17 5.82 11.03 -9.30
CA HIS A 17 5.41 10.68 -10.66
C HIS A 17 5.46 11.87 -11.63
N LEU A 18 5.10 13.07 -11.17
CA LEU A 18 5.23 14.32 -11.95
C LEU A 18 6.70 14.62 -12.31
N GLU A 19 7.62 14.28 -11.42
CA GLU A 19 9.05 14.42 -11.66
C GLU A 19 9.53 13.44 -12.73
N VAL A 20 9.05 12.20 -12.69
CA VAL A 20 9.30 11.19 -13.72
C VAL A 20 8.68 11.59 -15.07
N GLU A 21 7.47 12.19 -15.07
CA GLU A 21 6.78 12.68 -16.27
C GLU A 21 7.66 13.60 -17.15
N ARG A 22 8.61 14.33 -16.55
CA ARG A 22 9.54 15.20 -17.27
C ARG A 22 10.61 14.45 -18.08
N TYR A 23 10.83 13.18 -17.76
CA TYR A 23 11.85 12.33 -18.36
C TYR A 23 11.24 11.21 -19.22
N ILE A 24 9.90 11.16 -19.37
CA ILE A 24 9.20 10.12 -20.12
C ILE A 24 9.49 10.20 -21.63
N GLU A 25 9.78 11.39 -22.18
CA GLU A 25 10.04 11.54 -23.63
C GLU A 25 11.35 10.86 -24.06
N ASP A 26 12.36 10.82 -23.20
CA ASP A 26 13.71 10.27 -23.51
C ASP A 26 13.98 8.91 -22.85
N ALA A 27 13.00 8.36 -22.13
CA ALA A 27 13.17 7.13 -21.37
C ALA A 27 12.96 5.89 -22.24
N ASP A 28 13.79 4.87 -21.99
CA ASP A 28 13.62 3.57 -22.62
C ASP A 28 12.27 2.93 -22.22
N GLN A 29 11.63 2.28 -23.19
CA GLN A 29 10.28 1.76 -23.01
C GLN A 29 10.24 0.57 -22.05
N GLU A 30 11.31 -0.22 -21.97
CA GLU A 30 11.44 -1.33 -21.02
C GLU A 30 11.48 -0.80 -19.57
N ASP A 31 12.28 0.25 -19.33
CA ASP A 31 12.39 0.89 -18.02
C ASP A 31 11.07 1.57 -17.59
N LEU A 32 10.37 2.21 -18.54
CA LEU A 32 9.06 2.82 -18.30
C LEU A 32 8.02 1.77 -17.91
N ASP A 33 8.00 0.63 -18.59
CA ASP A 33 7.06 -0.45 -18.31
C ASP A 33 7.37 -1.11 -16.96
N ALA A 34 8.65 -1.36 -16.65
CA ALA A 34 9.07 -1.85 -15.34
C ALA A 34 8.69 -0.89 -14.20
N TYR A 35 8.85 0.42 -14.40
CA TYR A 35 8.41 1.44 -13.46
C TYR A 35 6.88 1.42 -13.27
N ARG A 36 6.11 1.38 -14.36
CA ARG A 36 4.64 1.36 -14.30
C ARG A 36 4.11 0.13 -13.57
N GLU A 37 4.70 -1.02 -13.84
CA GLU A 37 4.37 -2.29 -13.19
C GLU A 37 4.62 -2.19 -11.67
N SER A 38 5.81 -1.74 -11.25
CA SER A 38 6.14 -1.61 -9.82
C SER A 38 5.26 -0.58 -9.11
N LEU A 39 4.92 0.53 -9.78
CA LEU A 39 3.98 1.52 -9.27
C LEU A 39 2.58 0.93 -9.07
N SER A 40 2.10 0.10 -9.99
CA SER A 40 0.81 -0.59 -9.86
C SER A 40 0.81 -1.51 -8.65
N TYR A 41 1.82 -2.39 -8.53
CA TYR A 41 1.93 -3.31 -7.40
C TYR A 41 2.03 -2.59 -6.06
N TYR A 42 2.79 -1.50 -5.98
CA TYR A 42 2.88 -0.71 -4.76
C TYR A 42 1.53 -0.09 -4.38
N ARG A 43 0.76 0.42 -5.34
CA ARG A 43 -0.58 0.97 -5.10
C ARG A 43 -1.55 -0.09 -4.60
N GLU A 44 -1.59 -1.25 -5.25
CA GLU A 44 -2.43 -2.38 -4.84
C GLU A 44 -2.08 -2.85 -3.43
N SER A 45 -0.78 -3.06 -3.15
CA SER A 45 -0.30 -3.45 -1.82
C SER A 45 -0.68 -2.42 -0.74
N LYS A 46 -0.60 -1.12 -1.07
CA LYS A 46 -1.02 -0.04 -0.17
C LYS A 46 -2.52 -0.08 0.11
N LEU A 47 -3.36 -0.37 -0.89
CA LEU A 47 -4.81 -0.52 -0.71
C LEU A 47 -5.15 -1.73 0.14
N VAL A 48 -4.53 -2.88 -0.13
CA VAL A 48 -4.69 -4.11 0.67
C VAL A 48 -4.33 -3.86 2.13
N HIS A 49 -3.17 -3.26 2.39
CA HIS A 49 -2.74 -2.93 3.74
C HIS A 49 -3.71 -1.96 4.44
N MET A 50 -4.28 -0.99 3.71
CA MET A 50 -5.29 -0.09 4.26
C MET A 50 -6.58 -0.84 4.63
N GLY A 51 -7.03 -1.78 3.79
CA GLY A 51 -8.18 -2.65 4.08
C GLY A 51 -7.95 -3.50 5.33
N VAL A 52 -6.80 -4.16 5.43
CA VAL A 52 -6.43 -4.95 6.61
C VAL A 52 -6.36 -4.08 7.87
N ARG A 53 -5.85 -2.85 7.77
CA ARG A 53 -5.80 -1.91 8.89
C ARG A 53 -7.20 -1.51 9.37
N VAL A 54 -8.14 -1.26 8.45
CA VAL A 54 -9.54 -0.98 8.80
C VAL A 54 -10.18 -2.18 9.50
N LEU A 55 -9.99 -3.39 8.96
CA LEU A 55 -10.50 -4.62 9.57
C LEU A 55 -9.90 -4.87 10.95
N LEU A 56 -8.61 -4.62 11.14
CA LEU A 56 -7.94 -4.73 12.44
C LEU A 56 -8.57 -3.76 13.46
N TYR A 57 -8.76 -2.49 13.11
CA TYR A 57 -9.40 -1.54 14.01
C TYR A 57 -10.86 -1.89 14.31
N ALA A 58 -11.63 -2.31 13.30
CA ALA A 58 -12.99 -2.79 13.50
C ALA A 58 -13.04 -4.02 14.41
N GLY A 59 -12.11 -4.96 14.22
CA GLY A 59 -11.93 -6.14 15.05
C GLY A 59 -11.65 -5.78 16.51
N ILE A 60 -10.68 -4.88 16.76
CA ILE A 60 -10.35 -4.39 18.11
C ILE A 60 -11.58 -3.75 18.77
N ILE A 61 -12.29 -2.85 18.07
CA ILE A 61 -13.50 -2.19 18.59
C ILE A 61 -14.58 -3.23 18.94
N THR A 62 -14.78 -4.23 18.06
CA THR A 62 -15.77 -5.29 18.27
C THR A 62 -15.40 -6.19 19.45
N SER A 63 -14.11 -6.54 19.61
CA SER A 63 -13.63 -7.31 20.75
C SER A 63 -13.80 -6.56 22.07
N VAL A 64 -13.57 -5.24 22.07
CA VAL A 64 -13.86 -4.39 23.24
C VAL A 64 -15.35 -4.35 23.53
N ALA A 65 -16.21 -4.19 22.52
CA ALA A 65 -17.65 -4.16 22.69
C ALA A 65 -18.22 -5.50 23.22
N ALA A 66 -17.65 -6.63 22.81
CA ALA A 66 -18.06 -7.95 23.27
C ALA A 66 -17.87 -8.14 24.79
N ILE A 67 -16.85 -7.50 25.39
CA ILE A 67 -16.61 -7.52 26.85
C ILE A 67 -17.78 -6.88 27.63
N PHE A 68 -18.52 -5.95 27.02
CA PHE A 68 -19.63 -5.24 27.68
C PHE A 68 -21.01 -5.86 27.39
N GLY A 69 -21.09 -6.92 26.58
CA GLY A 69 -22.29 -7.26 25.81
C GLY A 69 -23.22 -8.35 26.34
N LEU A 70 -22.77 -9.58 26.60
CA LEU A 70 -23.68 -10.72 26.83
C LEU A 70 -23.04 -11.86 27.66
N PRO A 71 -23.53 -12.16 28.88
CA PRO A 71 -22.88 -13.10 29.80
C PRO A 71 -23.03 -14.59 29.46
N GLN A 72 -23.85 -14.97 28.47
CA GLN A 72 -24.22 -16.37 28.21
C GLN A 72 -23.44 -17.01 27.05
N VAL A 73 -22.61 -16.24 26.33
CA VAL A 73 -21.83 -16.70 25.16
C VAL A 73 -20.33 -16.31 25.28
N GLU A 74 -19.90 -15.87 26.46
CA GLU A 74 -18.60 -15.21 26.68
C GLU A 74 -17.40 -16.03 26.21
N ILE A 75 -17.35 -17.35 26.49
CA ILE A 75 -16.15 -18.16 26.20
C ILE A 75 -15.94 -18.34 24.69
N LEU A 76 -17.00 -18.64 23.94
CA LEU A 76 -16.91 -18.85 22.49
C LEU A 76 -16.69 -17.52 21.76
N GLN A 77 -17.31 -16.44 22.22
CA GLN A 77 -17.11 -15.10 21.64
C GLN A 77 -15.72 -14.52 21.97
N MET A 78 -15.19 -14.76 23.17
CA MET A 78 -13.82 -14.37 23.52
C MET A 78 -12.79 -15.17 22.72
N ALA A 79 -12.96 -16.49 22.58
CA ALA A 79 -12.06 -17.31 21.78
C ALA A 79 -12.07 -16.91 20.29
N ALA A 80 -13.25 -16.70 19.71
CA ALA A 80 -13.39 -16.23 18.33
C ALA A 80 -12.83 -14.81 18.14
N SER A 81 -13.05 -13.91 19.11
CA SER A 81 -12.49 -12.56 19.09
C SER A 81 -10.96 -12.56 19.19
N TYR A 82 -10.39 -13.41 20.06
CA TYR A 82 -8.94 -13.54 20.23
C TYR A 82 -8.28 -14.12 18.98
N ILE A 83 -8.84 -15.20 18.41
CA ILE A 83 -8.34 -15.81 17.17
C ILE A 83 -8.45 -14.82 16.00
N GLY A 84 -9.60 -14.15 15.87
CA GLY A 84 -9.85 -13.17 14.81
C GLY A 84 -8.92 -11.97 14.88
N THR A 85 -8.74 -11.37 16.07
CA THR A 85 -7.83 -10.23 16.26
C THR A 85 -6.37 -10.62 16.08
N THR A 86 -5.96 -11.79 16.57
CA THR A 86 -4.59 -12.31 16.37
C THR A 86 -4.30 -12.54 14.89
N LEU A 87 -5.24 -13.14 14.14
CA LEU A 87 -5.09 -13.33 12.70
C LEU A 87 -5.00 -11.98 11.96
N LEU A 88 -5.82 -10.99 12.34
CA LEU A 88 -5.76 -9.65 11.79
C LEU A 88 -4.43 -8.94 12.09
N LEU A 89 -3.84 -9.16 13.27
CA LEU A 89 -2.50 -8.64 13.62
C LEU A 89 -1.41 -9.28 12.74
N VAL A 90 -1.46 -10.60 12.54
CA VAL A 90 -0.52 -11.30 11.66
C VAL A 90 -0.67 -10.79 10.23
N LEU A 91 -1.89 -10.68 9.71
CA LEU A 91 -2.17 -10.12 8.37
C LEU A 91 -1.69 -8.67 8.26
N TYR A 92 -1.88 -7.86 9.30
CA TYR A 92 -1.38 -6.48 9.32
C TYR A 92 0.15 -6.44 9.24
N GLY A 93 0.85 -7.27 10.01
CA GLY A 93 2.31 -7.38 9.96
C GLY A 93 2.81 -7.83 8.59
N THR A 94 2.24 -8.91 8.05
CA THR A 94 2.62 -9.44 6.73
C THR A 94 2.37 -8.43 5.62
N THR A 95 1.20 -7.79 5.59
CA THR A 95 0.91 -6.77 4.57
C THR A 95 1.77 -5.52 4.71
N ALA A 96 2.13 -5.12 5.93
CA ALA A 96 3.08 -4.03 6.16
C ALA A 96 4.46 -4.36 5.59
N TYR A 97 4.95 -5.58 5.83
CA TYR A 97 6.23 -6.06 5.30
C TYR A 97 6.23 -6.14 3.77
N VAL A 98 5.19 -6.74 3.18
CA VAL A 98 5.05 -6.80 1.71
C VAL A 98 5.01 -5.39 1.11
N LYS A 99 4.27 -4.47 1.71
CA LYS A 99 4.21 -3.07 1.28
C LYS A 99 5.57 -2.38 1.35
N MET A 100 6.39 -2.69 2.35
CA MET A 100 7.75 -2.17 2.47
C MET A 100 8.63 -2.63 1.30
N ILE A 101 8.65 -3.94 1.01
CA ILE A 101 9.40 -4.49 -0.13
C ILE A 101 8.96 -3.85 -1.44
N ARG A 102 7.64 -3.76 -1.67
CA ARG A 102 7.11 -3.15 -2.91
C ARG A 102 7.42 -1.66 -3.02
N ARG A 103 7.58 -0.97 -1.89
CA ARG A 103 8.00 0.43 -1.87
C ARG A 103 9.46 0.57 -2.30
N GLU A 104 10.32 -0.31 -1.81
CA GLU A 104 11.74 -0.33 -2.19
C GLU A 104 11.90 -0.64 -3.67
N ASP A 105 11.24 -1.70 -4.19
CA ASP A 105 11.25 -2.04 -5.62
C ASP A 105 10.85 -0.85 -6.49
N TYR A 106 9.76 -0.17 -6.12
CA TYR A 106 9.32 1.06 -6.79
C TYR A 106 10.38 2.17 -6.78
N HIS A 107 11.05 2.40 -5.66
CA HIS A 107 12.08 3.45 -5.56
C HIS A 107 13.31 3.11 -6.41
N VAL A 108 13.76 1.86 -6.38
CA VAL A 108 14.88 1.38 -7.20
C VAL A 108 14.58 1.53 -8.68
N LYS A 109 13.42 1.04 -9.14
CA LYS A 109 13.02 1.15 -10.55
C LYS A 109 12.85 2.60 -11.01
N ARG A 110 12.37 3.48 -10.11
CA ARG A 110 12.33 4.92 -10.38
C ARG A 110 13.73 5.52 -10.56
N GLU A 111 14.68 5.15 -9.71
CA GLU A 111 16.06 5.65 -9.81
C GLU A 111 16.76 5.16 -11.07
N ILE A 112 16.57 3.90 -11.45
CA ILE A 112 17.08 3.35 -12.72
C ILE A 112 16.54 4.17 -13.89
N LEU A 113 15.22 4.32 -13.99
CA LEU A 113 14.56 5.11 -15.04
C LEU A 113 15.10 6.54 -15.13
N LEU A 114 15.22 7.23 -13.98
CA LEU A 114 15.74 8.61 -13.95
C LEU A 114 17.22 8.69 -14.34
N SER A 115 18.02 7.70 -13.98
CA SER A 115 19.45 7.66 -14.30
C SER A 115 19.71 7.41 -15.78
N HIS A 116 18.96 6.49 -16.40
CA HIS A 116 19.05 6.21 -17.84
C HIS A 116 18.54 7.39 -18.66
N ALA A 117 17.40 7.98 -18.29
CA ALA A 117 16.88 9.15 -18.98
C ALA A 117 17.83 10.36 -18.89
N ALA A 118 18.51 10.56 -17.75
CA ALA A 118 19.50 11.62 -17.60
C ALA A 118 20.80 11.37 -18.40
N GLN A 119 21.13 10.12 -18.71
CA GLN A 119 22.28 9.78 -19.58
C GLN A 119 21.94 10.02 -21.05
N ASN A 120 20.72 9.73 -21.50
CA ASN A 120 20.27 9.95 -22.87
C ASN A 120 20.18 11.44 -23.27
N GLN A 121 20.12 12.35 -22.29
CA GLN A 121 20.09 13.80 -22.51
C GLN A 121 21.49 14.43 -22.68
N LYS A 122 22.58 13.68 -22.54
CA LYS A 122 23.96 14.14 -22.77
C LYS A 122 24.47 13.76 -24.15
#